data_AF-A0A120DHY3-F1
#
_entry.id   AF-A0A120DHY3-F1
#
_cell.length_a   1.000
_cell.length_b   1.000
_cell.length_c   1.000
_cell.angle_alpha   90.00
_cell.angle_beta   90.00
_cell.angle_gamma   90.00
#
_symmetry.space_group_name_H-M   'P 1'
#
loop_
_entity.id
_entity.type
_entity.pdbx_description
1 polymer ?
#
loop_
_entity_poly.entity_id
_entity_poly.type
_entity_poly.pdbx_seq_one_letter_code
_entity_poly.pdbx_strand_id
1 'polypeptide(L)'
;MKFQKLVTSALLVAGTASALAVAPVSVIAATSKNAPVAAVQNKANFTKEGYIMRVLNDRDASPIYVGKANYNKLVKNVTPAKGAKTISPKKVQKVKFRIEKVLNVKGRGAGAPVYLVASKDKKYSTWTTQAFLQYYYLNSKSMQGVTKPLKRIANRLNTSLKKANNKRDFNAAMKAAKRLRGSQRDFVLRSLNQLKKDGSMNVEGKNLLLFGL
;
A
#
# COMPACT_ATOMS: atom_id res chain seq x y z
N MET A 1 -3.19 42.65 -64.00
CA MET A 1 -4.61 42.21 -63.95
C MET A 1 -4.73 40.85 -64.61
N LYS A 2 -5.36 39.91 -63.89
CA LYS A 2 -6.17 38.77 -64.37
C LYS A 2 -5.53 37.79 -65.36
N PHE A 3 -5.35 36.55 -64.91
CA PHE A 3 -5.96 35.41 -65.61
C PHE A 3 -6.42 34.38 -64.59
N GLN A 4 -7.74 34.19 -64.57
CA GLN A 4 -8.45 33.16 -63.81
C GLN A 4 -8.04 31.79 -64.35
N LYS A 5 -7.72 30.85 -63.45
CA LYS A 5 -7.74 29.42 -63.76
C LYS A 5 -8.91 28.77 -63.05
N LEU A 6 -9.91 28.45 -63.85
CA LEU A 6 -10.88 27.39 -63.61
C LEU A 6 -10.13 26.06 -63.81
N VAL A 7 -10.05 25.23 -62.78
CA VAL A 7 -9.91 23.77 -62.96
C VAL A 7 -10.85 23.10 -61.98
N THR A 8 -12.00 22.73 -62.51
CA THR A 8 -12.88 21.67 -62.06
C THR A 8 -12.14 20.32 -62.06
N SER A 9 -12.66 19.41 -61.23
CA SER A 9 -12.55 17.94 -61.26
C SER A 9 -11.60 17.36 -60.20
N ALA A 10 -11.92 16.30 -59.47
CA ALA A 10 -13.15 15.55 -59.23
C ALA A 10 -12.81 14.52 -58.13
N LEU A 11 -13.85 14.03 -57.44
CA LEU A 11 -13.88 12.88 -56.54
C LEU A 11 -13.07 12.98 -55.22
N LEU A 12 -13.75 12.72 -54.10
CA LEU A 12 -13.73 11.39 -53.48
C LEU A 12 -14.66 11.35 -52.24
N VAL A 13 -15.66 10.46 -52.34
CA VAL A 13 -16.23 9.61 -51.29
C VAL A 13 -16.78 10.31 -50.04
N ALA A 14 -18.11 10.46 -50.02
CA ALA A 14 -18.88 10.58 -48.78
C ALA A 14 -18.79 9.27 -47.99
N GLY A 15 -17.95 9.25 -46.96
CA GLY A 15 -17.99 8.27 -45.88
C GLY A 15 -18.48 8.97 -44.62
N THR A 16 -19.73 8.74 -44.23
CA THR A 16 -20.27 9.22 -42.96
C THR A 16 -19.59 8.48 -41.81
N ALA A 17 -18.56 9.07 -41.21
CA ALA A 17 -18.06 8.65 -39.92
C ALA A 17 -19.03 9.18 -38.85
N SER A 18 -19.97 8.34 -38.41
CA SER A 18 -20.72 8.59 -37.18
C SER A 18 -19.78 8.46 -35.99
N ALA A 19 -19.05 9.53 -35.68
CA ALA A 19 -18.31 9.63 -34.44
C ALA A 19 -19.31 9.74 -33.28
N LEU A 20 -19.46 8.67 -32.49
CA LEU A 20 -20.12 8.72 -31.19
C LEU A 20 -19.31 9.64 -30.27
N ALA A 21 -19.65 10.93 -30.28
CA ALA A 21 -19.15 11.89 -29.30
C ALA A 21 -19.79 11.57 -27.94
N VAL A 22 -19.16 10.68 -27.17
CA VAL A 22 -19.49 10.54 -25.76
C VAL A 22 -18.90 11.76 -25.06
N ALA A 23 -19.75 12.74 -24.75
CA ALA A 23 -19.35 13.89 -23.96
C ALA A 23 -18.77 13.40 -22.62
N PRO A 24 -17.59 13.88 -22.18
CA PRO A 24 -17.06 13.51 -20.89
C PRO A 24 -17.98 14.05 -19.80
N VAL A 25 -18.64 13.15 -19.07
CA VAL A 25 -19.42 13.51 -17.88
C VAL A 25 -18.43 13.94 -16.81
N SER A 26 -18.35 15.24 -16.55
CA SER A 26 -17.59 15.77 -15.42
C SER A 26 -18.26 15.32 -14.12
N VAL A 27 -17.65 14.37 -13.41
CA VAL A 27 -18.09 13.98 -12.07
C VAL A 27 -17.62 15.05 -11.08
N ILE A 28 -18.55 15.85 -10.59
CA ILE A 28 -18.27 16.79 -9.49
C ILE A 28 -18.08 15.96 -8.22
N ALA A 29 -16.88 15.98 -7.66
CA ALA A 29 -16.63 15.39 -6.35
C ALA A 29 -17.43 16.17 -5.30
N ALA A 30 -18.41 15.50 -4.67
CA ALA A 30 -19.15 16.09 -3.57
C ALA A 30 -18.19 16.36 -2.40
N THR A 31 -17.81 17.62 -2.20
CA THR A 31 -17.07 18.04 -1.01
C THR A 31 -18.05 18.11 0.16
N SER A 32 -17.92 17.19 1.12
CA SER A 32 -18.65 17.29 2.39
C SER A 32 -18.23 18.59 3.09
N LYS A 33 -19.21 19.43 3.48
CA LYS A 33 -18.97 20.68 4.22
C LYS A 33 -18.35 20.46 5.61
N ASN A 34 -18.28 19.23 6.08
CA ASN A 34 -17.57 18.88 7.30
C ASN A 34 -16.12 18.62 6.96
N ALA A 35 -15.21 19.42 7.51
CA ALA A 35 -13.78 19.17 7.41
C ALA A 35 -13.50 17.71 7.84
N PRO A 36 -12.78 16.91 7.04
CA PRO A 36 -12.46 15.54 7.42
C PRO A 36 -11.64 15.55 8.71
N VAL A 37 -12.25 15.11 9.81
CA VAL A 37 -11.55 15.01 11.10
C VAL A 37 -10.63 13.79 11.02
N ALA A 38 -9.35 14.05 10.77
CA ALA A 38 -8.31 13.04 10.81
C ALA A 38 -7.97 12.73 12.27
N ALA A 39 -8.38 11.56 12.75
CA ALA A 39 -8.11 11.13 14.12
C ALA A 39 -6.91 10.16 14.12
N VAL A 40 -5.89 10.51 14.90
CA VAL A 40 -4.76 9.60 15.18
C VAL A 40 -5.24 8.54 16.17
N GLN A 41 -5.45 7.32 15.68
CA GLN A 41 -5.98 6.22 16.48
C GLN A 41 -4.88 5.22 16.83
N ASN A 42 -4.97 4.69 18.05
CA ASN A 42 -4.24 3.48 18.43
C ASN A 42 -4.90 2.28 17.75
N LYS A 43 -4.11 1.43 17.09
CA LYS A 43 -4.54 0.10 16.67
C LYS A 43 -3.70 -0.95 17.39
N ALA A 44 -4.15 -1.33 18.57
CA ALA A 44 -3.42 -2.20 19.51
C ALA A 44 -2.95 -3.53 18.89
N ASN A 45 -3.63 -4.01 17.85
CA ASN A 45 -3.26 -5.25 17.16
C ASN A 45 -1.92 -5.13 16.40
N PHE A 46 -1.52 -3.94 15.96
CA PHE A 46 -0.28 -3.78 15.21
C PHE A 46 0.96 -3.61 16.09
N THR A 47 0.80 -2.97 17.25
CA THR A 47 1.93 -2.79 18.18
C THR A 47 2.39 -4.10 18.81
N LYS A 48 1.48 -5.08 18.94
CA LYS A 48 1.76 -6.46 19.40
C LYS A 48 2.73 -7.22 18.49
N GLU A 49 2.72 -6.94 17.19
CA GLU A 49 3.57 -7.66 16.22
C GLU A 49 5.02 -7.14 16.21
N GLY A 50 5.32 -6.07 16.95
CA GLY A 50 6.68 -5.59 17.16
C GLY A 50 7.31 -4.93 15.93
N TYR A 51 8.64 -4.95 15.87
CA TYR A 51 9.42 -4.29 14.83
C TYR A 51 9.64 -5.23 13.65
N ILE A 52 8.64 -5.33 12.78
CA ILE A 52 8.60 -6.27 11.67
C ILE A 52 8.36 -5.61 10.31
N MET A 53 8.28 -4.28 10.26
CA MET A 53 8.07 -3.52 9.03
C MET A 53 9.38 -2.95 8.50
N ARG A 54 9.41 -2.74 7.19
CA ARG A 54 10.43 -2.01 6.45
C ARG A 54 9.74 -0.92 5.66
N VAL A 55 10.29 0.30 5.67
CA VAL A 55 9.88 1.35 4.74
C VAL A 55 10.61 1.14 3.42
N LEU A 56 9.87 1.07 2.32
CA LEU A 56 10.44 0.85 0.99
C LEU A 56 11.29 2.03 0.55
N ASN A 57 12.36 1.74 -0.19
CA ASN A 57 13.16 2.75 -0.87
C ASN A 57 12.49 3.09 -2.20
N ASP A 58 11.53 3.99 -2.15
CA ASP A 58 10.80 4.49 -3.30
C ASP A 58 11.00 6.00 -3.45
N ARG A 59 10.90 6.53 -4.67
CA ARG A 59 11.00 7.97 -4.94
C ARG A 59 9.82 8.72 -4.31
N ASP A 60 8.65 8.08 -4.26
CA ASP A 60 7.41 8.66 -3.75
C ASP A 60 7.18 8.34 -2.27
N ALA A 61 8.10 7.61 -1.64
CA ALA A 61 8.04 7.31 -0.22
C ALA A 61 8.24 8.59 0.62
N SER A 62 7.45 8.69 1.69
CA SER A 62 7.53 9.82 2.61
C SER A 62 8.92 9.94 3.26
N PRO A 63 9.41 11.17 3.50
CA PRO A 63 10.69 11.38 4.16
C PRO A 63 10.67 10.83 5.59
N ILE A 64 11.80 10.25 6.02
CA ILE A 64 11.94 9.71 7.37
C ILE A 64 12.42 10.80 8.31
N TYR A 65 11.61 11.14 9.31
CA TYR A 65 11.99 12.10 10.34
C TYR A 65 12.97 11.49 11.34
N VAL A 66 13.98 12.27 11.72
CA VAL A 66 15.05 11.84 12.62
C VAL A 66 14.87 12.49 14.00
N GLY A 67 14.97 11.67 15.05
CA GLY A 67 15.00 12.10 16.45
C GLY A 67 13.68 11.92 17.20
N LYS A 68 13.80 11.62 18.49
CA LYS A 68 12.66 11.34 19.40
C LYS A 68 11.70 12.52 19.53
N ALA A 69 12.19 13.76 19.43
CA ALA A 69 11.36 14.96 19.45
C ALA A 69 10.36 14.98 18.27
N ASN A 70 10.80 14.58 17.07
CA ASN A 70 9.92 14.48 15.90
C ASN A 70 8.90 13.36 16.08
N TYR A 71 9.33 12.18 16.55
CA TYR A 71 8.41 11.09 16.90
C TYR A 71 7.32 11.55 17.88
N ASN A 72 7.69 12.22 18.98
CA ASN A 72 6.73 12.69 19.99
C ASN A 72 5.69 13.66 19.43
N LYS A 73 6.05 14.46 18.42
CA LYS A 73 5.09 15.32 17.70
C LYS A 73 4.19 14.49 16.77
N LEU A 74 4.77 13.58 15.99
CA LEU A 74 4.03 12.75 15.02
C LEU A 74 3.00 11.82 15.68
N VAL A 75 3.23 11.42 16.93
CA VAL A 75 2.28 10.61 17.72
C VAL A 75 1.03 11.41 18.10
N LYS A 76 1.12 12.73 18.19
CA LYS A 76 0.03 13.63 18.57
C LYS A 76 -0.63 14.27 17.34
N ASN A 77 0.18 14.68 16.38
CA ASN A 77 -0.22 15.43 15.19
C ASN A 77 0.31 14.74 13.92
N VAL A 78 -0.37 14.92 12.80
CA VAL A 78 0.11 14.40 11.49
C VAL A 78 1.29 15.22 10.97
N THR A 79 1.42 16.46 11.42
CA THR A 79 2.46 17.40 11.01
C THR A 79 3.76 17.24 11.82
N PRO A 80 4.93 17.27 11.16
CA PRO A 80 6.22 17.21 11.82
C PRO A 80 6.57 18.53 12.52
N ALA A 81 7.71 18.58 13.23
CA ALA A 81 8.26 19.85 13.69
C ALA A 81 8.66 20.75 12.51
N LYS A 82 8.51 22.08 12.67
CA LYS A 82 9.14 23.05 11.77
C LYS A 82 10.66 22.82 11.76
N GLY A 83 11.27 22.74 10.58
CA GLY A 83 12.70 22.47 10.42
C GLY A 83 13.12 21.04 10.80
N ALA A 84 12.19 20.07 10.83
CA ALA A 84 12.52 18.70 11.19
C ALA A 84 13.59 18.10 10.27
N LYS A 85 14.66 17.56 10.87
CA LYS A 85 15.68 16.80 10.14
C LYS A 85 15.06 15.55 9.54
N THR A 86 15.26 15.36 8.23
CA THR A 86 14.79 14.19 7.49
C THR A 86 15.95 13.44 6.83
N ILE A 87 15.73 12.17 6.54
CA ILE A 87 16.60 11.33 5.72
C ILE A 87 15.77 10.54 4.71
N SER A 88 16.39 10.16 3.59
CA SER A 88 15.79 9.27 2.60
C SER A 88 15.58 7.86 3.18
N PRO A 89 14.49 7.15 2.80
CA PRO A 89 14.28 5.74 3.12
C PRO A 89 15.47 4.85 2.77
N LYS A 90 16.26 5.16 1.73
CA LYS A 90 17.49 4.44 1.35
C LYS A 90 18.45 4.23 2.53
N LYS A 91 18.53 5.19 3.46
CA LYS A 91 19.44 5.16 4.61
C LYS A 91 18.96 4.28 5.77
N VAL A 92 17.71 3.80 5.73
CA VAL A 92 17.09 3.03 6.83
C VAL A 92 16.62 1.64 6.40
N GLN A 93 17.13 1.12 5.29
CA GLN A 93 16.67 -0.17 4.73
C GLN A 93 16.93 -1.39 5.63
N LYS A 94 17.91 -1.28 6.55
CA LYS A 94 18.21 -2.31 7.58
C LYS A 94 17.52 -2.05 8.91
N VAL A 95 16.76 -0.96 9.03
CA VAL A 95 16.04 -0.59 10.25
C VAL A 95 14.68 -1.28 10.24
N LYS A 96 14.32 -1.89 11.37
CA LYS A 96 13.00 -2.45 11.58
C LYS A 96 12.08 -1.41 12.21
N PHE A 97 10.88 -1.31 11.66
CA PHE A 97 9.86 -0.40 12.12
C PHE A 97 8.68 -1.18 12.68
N ARG A 98 7.94 -0.52 13.56
CA ARG A 98 6.65 -0.97 14.07
C ARG A 98 5.60 0.07 13.72
N ILE A 99 4.37 -0.35 13.43
CA ILE A 99 3.22 0.55 13.31
C ILE A 99 2.79 0.97 14.72
N GLU A 100 2.85 2.26 15.01
CA GLU A 100 2.49 2.86 16.30
C GLU A 100 1.05 3.39 16.29
N LYS A 101 0.66 4.06 15.21
CA LYS A 101 -0.67 4.68 15.05
C LYS A 101 -1.20 4.46 13.64
N VAL A 102 -2.51 4.59 13.49
CA VAL A 102 -3.18 4.65 12.19
C VAL A 102 -3.94 5.97 12.13
N LEU A 103 -3.81 6.68 11.02
CA LEU A 103 -4.62 7.85 10.74
C LEU A 103 -5.92 7.36 10.12
N ASN A 104 -7.02 7.51 10.86
CA ASN A 104 -8.35 7.24 10.35
C ASN A 104 -9.03 8.58 10.03
N VAL A 105 -9.39 8.78 8.77
CA VAL A 105 -10.09 9.99 8.35
C VAL A 105 -11.59 9.69 8.36
N LYS A 106 -12.33 10.27 9.31
CA LYS A 106 -13.80 10.11 9.35
C LYS A 106 -14.41 10.66 8.07
N GLY A 107 -15.33 9.90 7.45
CA GLY A 107 -16.05 10.30 6.23
C GLY A 107 -15.32 10.02 4.91
N ARG A 108 -14.17 9.34 4.93
CA ARG A 108 -13.51 8.92 3.69
C ARG A 108 -14.26 7.75 3.05
N GLY A 109 -14.92 7.99 1.91
CA GLY A 109 -15.52 6.93 1.09
C GLY A 109 -14.48 6.03 0.40
N ALA A 110 -13.26 6.52 0.21
CA ALA A 110 -12.14 5.81 -0.43
C ALA A 110 -10.77 6.33 0.04
N GLY A 111 -9.77 5.44 0.09
CA GLY A 111 -8.35 5.80 0.28
C GLY A 111 -7.63 4.93 1.31
N ALA A 112 -6.41 4.50 0.97
CA ALA A 112 -5.62 3.60 1.81
C ALA A 112 -5.35 4.18 3.21
N PRO A 113 -5.37 3.35 4.27
CA PRO A 113 -4.99 3.77 5.61
C PRO A 113 -3.54 4.29 5.65
N VAL A 114 -3.31 5.32 6.45
CA VAL A 114 -1.96 5.88 6.71
C VAL A 114 -1.49 5.41 8.07
N TYR A 115 -0.25 4.97 8.15
CA TYR A 115 0.38 4.37 9.31
C TYR A 115 1.52 5.25 9.80
N LEU A 116 1.55 5.54 11.09
CA LEU A 116 2.75 6.05 11.73
C LEU A 116 3.62 4.85 12.06
N VAL A 117 4.81 4.80 11.47
CA VAL A 117 5.80 3.78 11.77
C VAL A 117 7.00 4.37 12.49
N ALA A 118 7.59 3.64 13.44
CA ALA A 118 8.76 4.08 14.18
C ALA A 118 9.77 2.94 14.44
N SER A 119 11.05 3.28 14.50
CA SER A 119 12.13 2.40 14.93
C SER A 119 12.07 2.12 16.44
N LYS A 120 12.85 1.13 16.92
CA LYS A 120 12.85 0.72 18.33
C LYS A 120 13.22 1.83 19.30
N ASP A 121 14.28 2.55 18.97
CA ASP A 121 14.81 3.69 19.71
C ASP A 121 14.04 5.00 19.47
N LYS A 122 13.00 4.98 18.63
CA LYS A 122 12.26 6.18 18.17
C LYS A 122 13.16 7.23 17.50
N LYS A 123 14.33 6.81 17.00
CA LYS A 123 15.23 7.66 16.22
C LYS A 123 14.67 7.94 14.82
N TYR A 124 13.90 7.02 14.25
CA TYR A 124 13.33 7.16 12.92
C TYR A 124 11.82 6.96 12.97
N SER A 125 11.07 7.86 12.33
CA SER A 125 9.62 7.76 12.25
C SER A 125 9.07 8.42 10.99
N THR A 126 7.98 7.90 10.44
CA THR A 126 7.26 8.52 9.32
C THR A 126 5.80 8.13 9.32
N TRP A 127 4.95 9.01 8.81
CA TRP A 127 3.64 8.63 8.29
C TRP A 127 3.82 8.06 6.88
N THR A 128 3.13 6.97 6.56
CA THR A 128 3.22 6.33 5.25
C THR A 128 2.02 5.44 4.98
N THR A 129 1.74 5.09 3.73
CA THR A 129 0.67 4.15 3.38
C THR A 129 1.20 2.70 3.32
N GLN A 130 0.29 1.73 3.20
CA GLN A 130 0.64 0.32 2.99
C GLN A 130 1.54 0.12 1.77
N ALA A 131 1.37 0.90 0.70
CA ALA A 131 2.13 0.76 -0.54
C ALA A 131 3.65 0.92 -0.35
N PHE A 132 4.06 1.76 0.60
CA PHE A 132 5.47 2.00 0.91
C PHE A 132 5.97 1.22 2.13
N LEU A 133 5.19 0.24 2.59
CA LEU A 133 5.54 -0.65 3.68
C LEU A 133 5.68 -2.09 3.19
N GLN A 134 6.65 -2.79 3.76
CA GLN A 134 6.88 -4.20 3.48
C GLN A 134 7.15 -4.95 4.77
N TYR A 135 6.68 -6.19 4.88
CA TYR A 135 7.16 -7.08 5.93
C TYR A 135 8.68 -7.27 5.82
N TYR A 136 9.43 -7.00 6.89
CA TYR A 136 10.89 -6.87 6.86
C TYR A 136 11.59 -8.11 6.29
N TYR A 137 11.07 -9.30 6.59
CA TYR A 137 11.65 -10.57 6.15
C TYR A 137 11.07 -11.10 4.84
N LEU A 138 10.18 -10.36 4.16
CA LEU A 138 9.45 -10.84 2.98
C LEU A 138 10.38 -11.40 1.88
N ASN A 139 11.51 -10.75 1.65
CA ASN A 139 12.48 -11.15 0.62
C ASN A 139 13.66 -11.98 1.16
N SER A 140 13.61 -12.42 2.42
CA SER A 140 14.67 -13.26 3.01
C SER A 140 14.64 -14.68 2.44
N LYS A 141 15.81 -15.34 2.38
CA LYS A 141 15.96 -16.71 1.87
C LYS A 141 15.05 -17.70 2.60
N SER A 142 14.96 -17.60 3.93
CA SER A 142 14.11 -18.48 4.75
C SER A 142 12.61 -18.30 4.47
N MET A 143 12.19 -17.12 4.01
CA MET A 143 10.78 -16.83 3.72
C MET A 143 10.35 -17.18 2.29
N GLN A 144 11.27 -17.53 1.39
CA GLN A 144 10.95 -17.77 -0.03
C GLN A 144 9.86 -18.83 -0.25
N GLY A 145 9.84 -19.88 0.57
CA GLY A 145 8.82 -20.92 0.51
C GLY A 145 7.41 -20.44 0.89
N VAL A 146 7.31 -19.37 1.69
CA VAL A 146 6.04 -18.71 2.04
C VAL A 146 5.70 -17.64 1.02
N THR A 147 6.66 -16.80 0.64
CA THR A 147 6.40 -15.60 -0.15
C THR A 147 6.13 -15.87 -1.61
N LYS A 148 6.84 -16.82 -2.24
CA LYS A 148 6.61 -17.13 -3.66
C LYS A 148 5.17 -17.59 -3.93
N PRO A 149 4.58 -18.55 -3.18
CA PRO A 149 3.18 -18.90 -3.36
C PRO A 149 2.22 -17.74 -3.10
N LEU A 150 2.46 -16.92 -2.07
CA LEU A 150 1.60 -15.76 -1.78
C LEU A 150 1.64 -14.72 -2.90
N LYS A 151 2.81 -14.41 -3.46
CA LYS A 151 2.94 -13.50 -4.63
C LYS A 151 2.20 -14.05 -5.85
N ARG A 152 2.21 -15.37 -6.07
CA ARG A 152 1.42 -15.98 -7.15
C ARG A 152 -0.09 -15.78 -6.96
N ILE A 153 -0.59 -15.77 -5.73
CA ILE A 153 -2.00 -15.47 -5.46
C ILE A 153 -2.26 -13.97 -5.65
N ALA A 154 -1.39 -13.10 -5.13
CA ALA A 154 -1.52 -11.65 -5.24
C ALA A 154 -1.54 -11.16 -6.70
N ASN A 155 -0.75 -11.79 -7.57
CA ASN A 155 -0.66 -11.43 -8.99
C ASN A 155 -1.81 -11.97 -9.86
N ARG A 156 -2.77 -12.69 -9.28
CA ARG A 156 -3.95 -13.18 -10.02
C ARG A 156 -5.10 -12.19 -9.89
N LEU A 157 -5.87 -12.03 -10.96
CA LEU A 157 -7.10 -11.22 -10.97
C LEU A 157 -8.08 -11.61 -9.86
N ASN A 158 -8.16 -12.91 -9.55
CA ASN A 158 -8.99 -13.42 -8.46
C ASN A 158 -8.10 -13.96 -7.34
N THR A 159 -8.11 -13.27 -6.21
CA THR A 159 -7.32 -13.60 -5.01
C THR A 159 -8.08 -14.47 -3.99
N SER A 160 -9.28 -14.96 -4.34
CA SER A 160 -10.09 -15.81 -3.47
C SER A 160 -9.42 -17.16 -3.21
N LEU A 161 -9.32 -17.55 -1.94
CA LEU A 161 -8.74 -18.82 -1.52
C LEU A 161 -9.65 -20.02 -1.82
N LYS A 162 -10.89 -19.79 -2.26
CA LYS A 162 -11.81 -20.84 -2.71
C LYS A 162 -11.38 -21.45 -4.05
N LYS A 163 -10.66 -20.70 -4.90
CA LYS A 163 -10.17 -21.21 -6.18
C LYS A 163 -9.08 -22.26 -5.97
N ALA A 164 -9.15 -23.37 -6.71
CA ALA A 164 -8.26 -24.52 -6.55
C ALA A 164 -6.77 -24.14 -6.59
N ASN A 165 -6.35 -23.30 -7.55
CA ASN A 165 -4.97 -22.86 -7.68
C ASN A 165 -4.51 -22.00 -6.47
N ASN A 166 -5.37 -21.11 -5.98
CA ASN A 166 -5.07 -20.28 -4.81
C ASN A 166 -5.03 -21.11 -3.52
N LYS A 167 -5.95 -22.07 -3.37
CA LYS A 167 -5.95 -23.03 -2.26
C LYS A 167 -4.65 -23.84 -2.23
N ARG A 168 -4.19 -24.33 -3.38
CA ARG A 168 -2.91 -25.05 -3.51
C ARG A 168 -1.73 -24.18 -3.10
N ASP A 169 -1.62 -22.97 -3.63
CA ASP A 169 -0.54 -22.04 -3.29
C ASP A 169 -0.56 -21.63 -1.81
N PHE A 170 -1.75 -21.36 -1.26
CA PHE A 170 -1.92 -21.05 0.15
C PHE A 170 -1.49 -22.21 1.05
N ASN A 171 -1.86 -23.44 0.71
CA ASN A 171 -1.43 -24.63 1.46
C ASN A 171 0.09 -24.84 1.39
N ALA A 172 0.72 -24.54 0.25
CA ALA A 172 2.18 -24.55 0.13
C ALA A 172 2.83 -23.50 1.05
N ALA A 173 2.28 -22.28 1.09
CA ALA A 173 2.73 -21.23 2.02
C ALA A 173 2.57 -21.67 3.48
N MET A 174 1.43 -22.28 3.85
CA MET A 174 1.21 -22.83 5.20
C MET A 174 2.22 -23.92 5.57
N LYS A 175 2.52 -24.85 4.66
CA LYS A 175 3.49 -25.91 4.89
C LYS A 175 4.90 -25.33 5.09
N ALA A 176 5.28 -24.34 4.29
CA ALA A 176 6.55 -23.64 4.43
C ALA A 176 6.62 -22.85 5.74
N ALA A 177 5.54 -22.17 6.13
CA ALA A 177 5.49 -21.36 7.36
C ALA A 177 5.75 -22.20 8.62
N LYS A 178 5.27 -23.45 8.66
CA LYS A 178 5.55 -24.38 9.78
C LYS A 178 7.03 -24.68 10.00
N ARG A 179 7.88 -24.48 8.98
CA ARG A 179 9.34 -24.71 9.04
C ARG A 179 10.14 -23.49 9.49
N LEU A 180 9.50 -22.33 9.61
CA LEU A 180 10.12 -21.14 10.18
C LEU A 180 10.40 -21.35 11.67
N ARG A 181 11.22 -20.48 12.28
CA ARG A 181 11.65 -20.61 13.67
C ARG A 181 11.23 -19.40 14.52
N GLY A 182 11.03 -19.64 15.81
CA GLY A 182 10.75 -18.62 16.83
C GLY A 182 9.57 -17.71 16.48
N SER A 183 9.67 -16.45 16.90
CA SER A 183 8.62 -15.43 16.72
C SER A 183 8.24 -15.18 15.26
N GLN A 184 9.16 -15.43 14.31
CA GLN A 184 8.85 -15.35 12.88
C GLN A 184 7.81 -16.41 12.47
N ARG A 185 7.97 -17.65 12.97
CA ARG A 185 7.00 -18.73 12.71
C ARG A 185 5.62 -18.34 13.23
N ASP A 186 5.56 -17.87 14.46
CA ASP A 186 4.30 -17.60 15.14
C ASP A 186 3.56 -16.44 14.46
N PHE A 187 4.26 -15.37 14.11
CA PHE A 187 3.70 -14.27 13.33
C PHE A 187 3.13 -14.75 11.99
N VAL A 188 3.94 -15.46 11.18
CA VAL A 188 3.54 -15.88 9.83
C VAL A 188 2.35 -16.85 9.90
N LEU A 189 2.35 -17.81 10.83
CA LEU A 189 1.23 -18.75 10.99
C LEU A 189 -0.04 -18.04 11.44
N ARG A 190 0.04 -17.10 12.40
CA ARG A 190 -1.12 -16.28 12.79
C ARG A 190 -1.67 -15.49 11.61
N SER A 191 -0.80 -14.81 10.86
CA SER A 191 -1.16 -14.05 9.66
C SER A 191 -1.82 -14.92 8.59
N LEU A 192 -1.28 -16.11 8.31
CA LEU A 192 -1.88 -17.02 7.33
C LEU A 192 -3.21 -17.60 7.81
N ASN A 193 -3.34 -17.91 9.09
CA ASN A 193 -4.63 -18.35 9.67
C ASN A 193 -5.69 -17.25 9.59
N GLN A 194 -5.30 -15.98 9.79
CA GLN A 194 -6.19 -14.84 9.58
C GLN A 194 -6.62 -14.75 8.11
N LEU A 195 -5.67 -14.84 7.17
CA LEU A 195 -5.96 -14.86 5.73
C LEU A 195 -6.92 -16.01 5.34
N LYS A 196 -6.76 -17.19 5.96
CA LYS A 196 -7.68 -18.33 5.77
C LYS A 196 -9.12 -17.98 6.19
N LYS A 197 -9.29 -17.27 7.32
CA LYS A 197 -10.60 -16.81 7.80
C LYS A 197 -11.20 -15.74 6.89
N ASP A 198 -10.36 -14.81 6.40
CA ASP A 198 -10.77 -13.73 5.51
C ASP A 198 -11.15 -14.25 4.10
N GLY A 199 -10.62 -15.40 3.70
CA GLY A 199 -11.01 -16.13 2.48
C GLY A 199 -10.52 -15.52 1.16
N SER A 200 -9.87 -14.35 1.19
CA SER A 200 -9.25 -13.69 0.04
C SER A 200 -8.11 -12.76 0.48
N MET A 201 -7.23 -12.36 -0.44
CA MET A 201 -6.15 -11.39 -0.14
C MET A 201 -6.61 -9.93 -0.23
N ASN A 202 -7.86 -9.65 -0.62
CA ASN A 202 -8.39 -8.29 -0.77
C ASN A 202 -8.75 -7.62 0.57
N VAL A 203 -8.08 -8.01 1.65
CA VAL A 203 -8.24 -7.44 2.99
C VAL A 203 -7.10 -6.46 3.26
N GLU A 204 -7.19 -5.31 2.58
CA GLU A 204 -6.24 -4.21 2.76
C GLU A 204 -6.12 -3.81 4.23
N GLY A 205 -4.88 -3.55 4.66
CA GLY A 205 -4.60 -2.93 5.94
C GLY A 205 -4.95 -3.73 7.18
N LYS A 206 -5.22 -5.05 7.08
CA LYS A 206 -5.45 -5.93 8.24
C LYS A 206 -4.30 -6.91 8.51
N ASN A 207 -3.67 -7.42 7.45
CA ASN A 207 -2.65 -8.46 7.55
C ASN A 207 -1.27 -7.97 7.14
N LEU A 208 -0.40 -7.70 8.12
CA LEU A 208 0.93 -7.13 7.90
C LEU A 208 1.86 -8.01 7.07
N LEU A 209 1.62 -9.33 7.02
CA LEU A 209 2.38 -10.24 6.16
C LEU A 209 2.18 -9.93 4.66
N LEU A 210 1.03 -9.35 4.30
CA LEU A 210 0.69 -9.07 2.91
C LEU A 210 1.27 -7.74 2.40
N PHE A 211 1.93 -6.98 3.28
CA PHE A 211 2.46 -5.67 2.92
C PHE A 211 3.70 -5.86 2.03
N GLY A 212 3.65 -5.26 0.84
CA GLY A 212 4.70 -5.32 -0.18
C GLY A 212 4.78 -6.64 -0.95
N LEU A 213 3.69 -7.43 -0.97
CA LEU A 213 3.52 -8.59 -1.86
C LEU A 213 3.26 -8.19 -3.30
#